data_AF-A0A7V4BUZ5-F1
#
_entry.id   AF-A0A7V4BUZ5-F1
#
_cell.length_a   1.000
_cell.length_b   1.000
_cell.length_c   1.000
_cell.angle_alpha   90.00
_cell.angle_beta   90.00
_cell.angle_gamma   90.00
#
_symmetry.space_group_name_H-M   'P 1'
#
loop_
_entity.id
_entity.type
_entity.pdbx_description
1 polymer ?
#
loop_
_entity_poly.entity_id
_entity_poly.type
_entity_poly.pdbx_seq_one_letter_code
_entity_poly.pdbx_strand_id
1 'polypeptide(L)'
;TSFAADIAMYYRAPMKMGNNDAEWAMGVNISNIGTKISYTEGDRKDFIPTNLRMGTSLKVNLDNFNSIMVGVDLNKLLVPTPPIYKVDSTGMPVVDANGNRIIEEGMDPNVSVGQGIIQSFYDAPGGFKEEMKEIMLSIGAEYWYMNQFAIRAGYFNESAMKGNRKYATVGIGLRLTLVTLDFSYLIPRGGRSNPLANTVRISASIDIGNVQRTKK
;
A
#
# COMPACT_ATOMS: atom_id res chain seq x y z
N THR A 1 7.59 20.56 -12.09
CA THR A 1 7.61 20.45 -10.60
C THR A 1 6.21 20.16 -10.12
N SER A 2 6.05 19.25 -9.16
CA SER A 2 4.76 18.94 -8.54
C SER A 2 4.91 18.97 -7.02
N PHE A 3 3.83 19.31 -6.34
CA PHE A 3 3.71 19.27 -4.88
C PHE A 3 2.73 18.18 -4.50
N ALA A 4 3.01 17.50 -3.40
CA ALA A 4 2.14 16.49 -2.82
C ALA A 4 2.06 16.65 -1.29
N ALA A 5 0.94 16.21 -0.73
CA ALA A 5 0.68 16.17 0.70
C ALA A 5 0.09 14.80 1.08
N ASP A 6 0.28 14.45 2.35
CA ASP A 6 -0.21 13.20 2.95
C ASP A 6 -1.11 13.53 4.14
N ILE A 7 -2.14 12.70 4.35
CA ILE A 7 -3.05 12.79 5.50
C ILE A 7 -3.12 11.40 6.14
N ALA A 8 -2.73 11.30 7.41
CA ALA A 8 -2.72 10.05 8.15
C ALA A 8 -3.38 10.18 9.52
N MET A 9 -4.06 9.12 9.94
CA MET A 9 -4.63 8.94 11.27
C MET A 9 -4.21 7.58 11.81
N TYR A 10 -3.85 7.55 13.09
CA TYR A 10 -3.45 6.33 13.78
C TYR A 10 -4.05 6.29 15.19
N TYR A 11 -4.64 5.15 15.53
CA TYR A 11 -5.30 4.94 16.81
C TYR A 11 -4.80 3.64 17.44
N ARG A 12 -4.52 3.69 18.76
CA ARG A 12 -4.12 2.54 19.57
C ARG A 12 -5.01 2.43 20.80
N ALA A 13 -5.44 1.21 21.09
CA ALA A 13 -6.20 0.86 22.26
C ALA A 13 -5.50 -0.28 23.01
N PRO A 14 -4.99 -0.04 24.23
CA PRO A 14 -4.56 -1.12 25.09
C PRO A 14 -5.77 -1.96 25.51
N MET A 15 -5.59 -3.27 25.58
CA MET A 15 -6.62 -4.24 25.96
C MET A 15 -5.99 -5.42 26.70
N LYS A 16 -6.84 -6.28 27.27
CA LYS A 16 -6.43 -7.55 27.86
C LYS A 16 -6.93 -8.68 26.99
N MET A 17 -6.06 -9.67 26.72
CA MET A 17 -6.44 -10.90 26.05
C MET A 17 -6.14 -12.08 26.99
N GLY A 18 -7.18 -12.51 27.72
CA GLY A 18 -6.99 -13.41 28.86
C GLY A 18 -6.17 -12.73 29.96
N ASN A 19 -5.07 -13.37 30.36
CA ASN A 19 -4.14 -12.82 31.36
C ASN A 19 -3.06 -11.90 30.74
N ASN A 20 -2.99 -11.84 29.42
CA ASN A 20 -1.91 -11.15 28.70
C ASN A 20 -2.30 -9.72 28.32
N ASP A 21 -1.32 -8.81 28.37
CA ASP A 21 -1.45 -7.47 27.82
C ASP A 21 -1.48 -7.54 26.30
N ALA A 22 -2.45 -6.86 25.69
CA ALA A 22 -2.57 -6.74 24.26
C ALA A 22 -2.81 -5.29 23.84
N GLU A 23 -2.50 -4.97 22.60
CA GLU A 23 -2.72 -3.66 22.01
C GLU A 23 -3.32 -3.87 20.63
N TRP A 24 -4.49 -3.27 20.43
CA TRP A 24 -5.11 -3.18 19.11
C TRP A 24 -4.82 -1.82 18.52
N ALA A 25 -4.47 -1.79 17.23
CA ALA A 25 -4.25 -0.57 16.51
C ALA A 25 -5.00 -0.56 15.18
N MET A 26 -5.39 0.63 14.75
CA MET A 26 -5.91 0.90 13.41
C MET A 26 -5.21 2.13 12.83
N GLY A 27 -5.06 2.16 11.52
CA GLY A 27 -4.50 3.28 10.81
C GLY A 27 -5.14 3.48 9.45
N VAL A 28 -5.23 4.73 9.04
CA VAL A 28 -5.62 5.14 7.69
C VAL A 28 -4.64 6.20 7.21
N ASN A 29 -4.20 6.09 5.96
CA ASN A 29 -3.31 7.04 5.32
C ASN A 29 -3.75 7.26 3.87
N ILE A 30 -3.91 8.52 3.48
CA ILE A 30 -4.01 8.93 2.09
C ILE A 30 -2.72 9.68 1.75
N SER A 31 -1.87 9.07 0.93
CA SER A 31 -0.56 9.61 0.56
C SER A 31 -0.51 10.08 -0.89
N ASN A 32 0.45 10.95 -1.19
CA ASN A 32 0.71 11.53 -2.50
C ASN A 32 -0.52 12.24 -3.10
N ILE A 33 -1.25 13.02 -2.31
CA ILE A 33 -2.30 13.91 -2.82
C ILE A 33 -1.61 15.12 -3.43
N GLY A 34 -1.58 15.24 -4.76
CA GLY A 34 -0.80 16.29 -5.40
C GLY A 34 -1.10 16.54 -6.86
N THR A 35 -0.48 17.58 -7.40
CA THR A 35 -0.71 18.02 -8.78
C THR A 35 -0.21 17.00 -9.80
N LYS A 36 -0.89 16.92 -10.95
CA LYS A 36 -0.44 16.10 -12.08
C LYS A 36 0.91 16.58 -12.62
N ILE A 37 1.71 15.66 -13.12
CA ILE A 37 3.05 15.92 -13.69
C ILE A 37 3.01 15.81 -15.22
N SER A 38 3.79 16.64 -15.92
CA SER A 38 4.04 16.47 -17.35
C SER A 38 5.49 16.04 -17.54
N TYR A 39 5.69 15.01 -18.36
CA TYR A 39 7.03 14.50 -18.70
C TYR A 39 7.56 15.08 -20.01
N THR A 40 6.68 15.57 -20.87
CA THR A 40 7.00 16.22 -22.14
C THR A 40 6.37 17.62 -22.20
N GLU A 41 6.89 18.47 -23.08
CA GLU A 41 6.23 19.74 -23.41
C GLU A 41 4.92 19.43 -24.15
N GLY A 42 3.82 19.39 -23.40
CA GLY A 42 2.48 19.08 -23.90
C GLY A 42 1.43 19.20 -22.80
N ASP A 43 0.16 19.16 -23.21
CA ASP A 43 -0.98 19.34 -22.31
C ASP A 43 -1.39 18.06 -21.55
N ARG A 44 -0.76 16.92 -21.86
CA ARG A 44 -1.04 15.65 -21.18
C ARG A 44 -0.28 15.59 -19.86
N LYS A 45 -1.03 15.70 -18.78
CA LYS A 45 -0.52 15.59 -17.42
C LYS A 45 -0.97 14.27 -16.79
N ASP A 46 -0.05 13.57 -16.16
CA ASP A 46 -0.26 12.28 -15.52
C ASP A 46 -0.48 12.44 -14.01
N PHE A 47 -1.33 11.58 -13.45
CA PHE A 47 -1.54 11.53 -12.00
C PHE A 47 -0.29 11.00 -11.31
N ILE A 48 0.09 11.64 -10.20
CA ILE A 48 1.01 10.98 -9.26
C ILE A 48 0.28 9.86 -8.52
N PRO A 49 0.98 8.81 -8.04
CA PRO A 49 0.33 7.66 -7.41
C PRO A 49 -0.26 7.99 -6.04
N THR A 50 -1.46 8.58 -6.00
CA THR A 50 -2.23 8.77 -4.77
C THR A 50 -2.67 7.40 -4.25
N ASN A 51 -2.38 7.11 -2.98
CA ASN A 51 -2.68 5.81 -2.37
C ASN A 51 -3.55 6.00 -1.14
N LEU A 52 -4.61 5.19 -1.03
CA LEU A 52 -5.32 4.96 0.22
C LEU A 52 -4.83 3.66 0.83
N ARG A 53 -4.28 3.75 2.03
CA ARG A 53 -3.91 2.61 2.87
C ARG A 53 -4.75 2.61 4.14
N MET A 54 -5.31 1.46 4.48
CA MET A 54 -5.97 1.24 5.76
C MET A 54 -5.53 -0.09 6.33
N GLY A 55 -5.30 -0.14 7.63
CA GLY A 55 -4.77 -1.33 8.27
C GLY A 55 -5.18 -1.44 9.72
N THR A 56 -5.11 -2.67 10.22
CA THR A 56 -5.32 -2.98 11.62
C THR A 56 -4.31 -4.01 12.09
N SER A 57 -3.98 -3.97 13.36
CA SER A 57 -3.04 -4.91 13.96
C SER A 57 -3.41 -5.21 15.40
N LEU A 58 -3.03 -6.40 15.85
CA LEU A 58 -3.16 -6.85 17.22
C LEU A 58 -1.79 -7.33 17.68
N LYS A 59 -1.27 -6.69 18.73
CA LYS A 59 -0.07 -7.10 19.44
C LYS A 59 -0.46 -7.74 20.77
N VAL A 60 0.20 -8.83 21.14
CA VAL A 60 -0.01 -9.57 22.38
C VAL A 60 1.35 -9.80 23.03
N ASN A 61 1.50 -9.38 24.28
CA ASN A 61 2.66 -9.70 25.10
C ASN A 61 2.38 -11.03 25.79
N LEU A 62 3.05 -12.09 25.35
CA LEU A 62 2.86 -13.44 25.87
C LEU A 62 3.44 -13.57 27.28
N ASP A 63 4.56 -12.90 27.54
CA ASP A 63 5.19 -12.76 28.83
C ASP A 63 6.09 -11.50 28.85
N ASN A 64 7.00 -11.40 29.83
CA ASN A 64 7.91 -10.25 29.98
C ASN A 64 8.99 -10.13 28.88
N PHE A 65 9.21 -11.19 28.09
CA PHE A 65 10.24 -11.27 27.06
C PHE A 65 9.67 -11.47 25.67
N ASN A 66 8.52 -12.12 25.54
CA ASN A 66 7.95 -12.57 24.28
C ASN A 66 6.74 -11.73 23.90
N SER A 67 6.75 -11.15 22.70
CA SER A 67 5.54 -10.52 22.13
C SER A 67 5.34 -10.93 20.68
N ILE A 68 4.08 -11.08 20.29
CA ILE A 68 3.66 -11.40 18.92
C ILE A 68 2.70 -10.32 18.44
N MET A 69 2.82 -9.94 17.17
CA MET A 69 1.93 -9.00 16.52
C MET A 69 1.50 -9.58 15.18
N VAL A 70 0.22 -9.43 14.86
CA VAL A 70 -0.33 -9.76 13.54
C VAL A 70 -1.02 -8.52 13.01
N GLY A 71 -0.84 -8.24 11.72
CA GLY A 71 -1.42 -7.09 11.05
C GLY A 71 -1.93 -7.44 9.66
N VAL A 72 -2.95 -6.71 9.25
CA VAL A 72 -3.52 -6.75 7.90
C VAL A 72 -3.67 -5.33 7.39
N ASP A 73 -3.23 -5.10 6.15
CA ASP A 73 -3.34 -3.83 5.44
C ASP A 73 -4.02 -4.03 4.09
N LEU A 74 -4.91 -3.11 3.77
CA LEU A 74 -5.53 -2.93 2.47
C LEU A 74 -4.98 -1.64 1.84
N ASN A 75 -4.59 -1.70 0.57
CA ASN A 75 -4.10 -0.55 -0.17
C ASN A 75 -4.81 -0.45 -1.53
N LYS A 76 -5.26 0.74 -1.92
CA LYS A 76 -5.85 1.01 -3.24
C LYS A 76 -5.24 2.28 -3.83
N LEU A 77 -5.00 2.27 -5.13
CA LEU A 77 -4.61 3.47 -5.86
C LEU A 77 -5.85 4.35 -6.09
N LEU A 78 -5.74 5.62 -5.75
CA LEU A 78 -6.79 6.63 -5.92
C LEU A 78 -6.56 7.45 -7.19
N VAL A 79 -6.28 6.76 -8.29
CA VAL A 79 -6.06 7.35 -9.62
C VAL A 79 -7.06 6.74 -10.59
N PRO A 80 -7.48 7.47 -11.64
CA PRO A 80 -8.47 6.96 -12.57
C PRO A 80 -8.07 5.65 -13.25
N THR A 81 -9.01 4.71 -13.31
CA THR A 81 -8.88 3.48 -14.09
C THR A 81 -9.00 3.81 -15.58
N PRO A 82 -8.11 3.30 -16.46
CA PRO A 82 -8.24 3.52 -17.89
C PRO A 82 -9.58 2.98 -18.43
N PRO A 83 -10.39 3.79 -19.15
CA PRO A 83 -11.64 3.33 -19.72
C PRO A 83 -11.42 2.46 -20.97
N ILE A 84 -12.47 1.76 -21.37
CA ILE A 84 -12.56 1.09 -22.67
C ILE A 84 -13.19 2.07 -23.65
N TYR A 85 -12.47 2.39 -24.72
CA TYR A 85 -12.95 3.27 -25.79
C TYR A 85 -13.67 2.46 -26.86
N LYS A 86 -14.75 3.02 -27.41
CA LYS A 86 -15.51 2.42 -28.50
C LYS A 86 -14.64 2.31 -29.74
N VAL A 87 -14.66 1.14 -30.38
CA VAL A 87 -13.98 0.89 -31.66
C VAL A 87 -14.98 0.63 -32.78
N ASP A 88 -14.62 1.01 -34.00
CA ASP A 88 -15.39 0.69 -35.20
C ASP A 88 -15.15 -0.75 -35.68
N SER A 89 -15.81 -1.15 -36.78
CA SER A 89 -15.66 -2.48 -37.40
C SER A 89 -14.25 -2.76 -37.95
N THR A 90 -13.36 -1.77 -37.97
CA THR A 90 -11.95 -1.89 -38.38
C THR A 90 -10.99 -1.88 -37.19
N GLY A 91 -11.50 -1.76 -35.96
CA GLY A 91 -10.70 -1.71 -34.74
C GLY A 91 -10.13 -0.34 -34.40
N MET A 92 -10.57 0.72 -35.09
CA MET A 92 -10.12 2.09 -34.85
C MET A 92 -11.02 2.79 -33.81
N PRO A 93 -10.48 3.62 -32.89
CA PRO A 93 -11.30 4.32 -31.91
C PRO A 93 -12.30 5.27 -32.59
N VAL A 94 -13.58 5.16 -32.21
CA VAL A 94 -14.63 6.08 -32.68
C VAL A 94 -14.46 7.41 -31.95
N VAL A 95 -14.48 8.50 -32.72
CA VAL A 95 -14.43 9.87 -32.19
C VAL A 95 -15.79 10.56 -32.33
N ASP A 96 -16.10 11.45 -31.39
CA ASP A 96 -17.26 12.32 -31.45
C ASP A 96 -17.05 13.45 -32.49
N ALA A 97 -18.08 14.30 -32.67
CA ALA A 97 -18.02 15.45 -33.59
C ALA A 97 -16.92 16.48 -33.23
N ASN A 98 -16.36 16.39 -32.02
CA ASN A 98 -15.31 17.28 -31.51
C ASN A 98 -13.91 16.62 -31.55
N GLY A 99 -13.79 15.40 -32.09
CA GLY A 99 -12.54 14.66 -32.17
C GLY A 99 -12.13 13.93 -30.88
N ASN A 100 -12.98 13.88 -29.86
CA ASN A 100 -12.72 13.14 -28.62
C ASN A 100 -13.12 11.68 -28.79
N ARG A 101 -12.32 10.76 -28.22
CA ARG A 101 -12.64 9.33 -28.24
C ARG A 101 -13.89 9.06 -27.40
N ILE A 102 -14.83 8.30 -27.95
CA ILE A 102 -16.05 7.92 -27.24
C ILE A 102 -15.72 6.78 -26.27
N ILE A 103 -16.09 6.95 -25.00
CA ILE A 103 -15.95 5.91 -23.97
C ILE A 103 -17.12 4.93 -24.12
N GLU A 104 -16.80 3.64 -24.18
CA GLU A 104 -17.77 2.55 -24.20
C GLU A 104 -18.06 2.05 -22.79
N GLU A 105 -17.02 1.84 -21.98
CA GLU A 105 -17.13 1.41 -20.58
C GLU A 105 -16.09 2.13 -19.68
N GLY A 106 -16.47 2.45 -18.45
CA GLY A 106 -15.65 3.20 -17.49
C GLY A 106 -15.92 4.71 -17.51
N MET A 107 -15.00 5.52 -16.98
CA MET A 107 -15.14 6.98 -16.90
C MET A 107 -13.99 7.73 -17.57
N ASP A 108 -14.20 9.02 -17.79
CA ASP A 108 -13.18 9.91 -18.31
C ASP A 108 -11.97 9.96 -17.36
N PRO A 109 -10.76 9.56 -17.82
CA PRO A 109 -9.56 9.65 -17.02
C PRO A 109 -9.01 11.09 -16.96
N ASN A 110 -9.47 12.00 -17.83
CA ASN A 110 -8.98 13.37 -17.92
C ASN A 110 -9.70 14.33 -16.95
N VAL A 111 -9.69 14.00 -15.67
CA VAL A 111 -10.38 14.77 -14.62
C VAL A 111 -9.42 15.49 -13.68
N SER A 112 -9.92 16.38 -12.84
CA SER A 112 -9.12 17.00 -11.78
C SER A 112 -8.61 15.96 -10.76
N VAL A 113 -7.60 16.29 -9.96
CA VAL A 113 -7.04 15.36 -8.94
C VAL A 113 -8.10 14.94 -7.91
N GLY A 114 -8.86 15.91 -7.39
CA GLY A 114 -9.93 15.64 -6.41
C GLY A 114 -11.03 14.74 -6.99
N GLN A 115 -11.43 15.00 -8.23
CA GLN A 115 -12.38 14.14 -8.93
C GLN A 115 -11.80 12.75 -9.22
N GLY A 116 -10.53 12.67 -9.61
CA GLY A 116 -9.81 11.41 -9.83
C GLY A 116 -9.79 10.52 -8.59
N ILE A 117 -9.57 11.11 -7.42
CA ILE A 117 -9.62 10.40 -6.14
C ILE A 117 -11.01 9.84 -5.88
N ILE A 118 -12.06 10.65 -6.03
CA ILE A 118 -13.43 10.23 -5.74
C ILE A 118 -13.91 9.19 -6.76
N GLN A 119 -13.65 9.40 -8.05
CA GLN A 119 -14.13 8.51 -9.10
C GLN A 119 -13.41 7.15 -9.10
N SER A 120 -12.17 7.08 -8.61
CA SER A 120 -11.40 5.84 -8.54
C SER A 120 -12.06 4.70 -7.76
N PHE A 121 -13.14 4.97 -7.02
CA PHE A 121 -13.91 3.94 -6.30
C PHE A 121 -15.02 3.29 -7.15
N TYR A 122 -15.35 3.85 -8.31
CA TYR A 122 -16.48 3.41 -9.12
C TYR A 122 -16.25 3.57 -10.64
N ASP A 123 -15.02 3.80 -11.09
CA ASP A 123 -14.68 4.11 -12.48
C ASP A 123 -14.23 2.92 -13.33
N ALA A 124 -14.01 1.75 -12.72
CA ALA A 124 -13.54 0.58 -13.43
C ALA A 124 -14.58 0.10 -14.48
N PRO A 125 -14.16 -0.17 -15.73
CA PRO A 125 -15.03 -0.68 -16.80
C PRO A 125 -15.79 -1.96 -16.43
N GLY A 126 -15.14 -2.90 -15.74
CA GLY A 126 -15.75 -4.12 -15.21
C GLY A 126 -16.58 -3.94 -13.93
N GLY A 127 -16.88 -2.70 -13.55
CA GLY A 127 -17.69 -2.31 -12.39
C GLY A 127 -17.10 -2.76 -11.05
N PHE A 128 -17.97 -2.94 -10.05
CA PHE A 128 -17.56 -3.27 -8.68
C PHE A 128 -16.69 -4.54 -8.57
N LYS A 129 -16.92 -5.54 -9.44
CA LYS A 129 -16.12 -6.77 -9.45
C LYS A 129 -14.67 -6.52 -9.87
N GLU A 130 -14.43 -5.53 -10.73
CA GLU A 130 -13.10 -5.09 -11.09
C GLU A 130 -12.50 -4.18 -10.02
N GLU A 131 -13.29 -3.27 -9.45
CA GLU A 131 -12.86 -2.38 -8.35
C GLU A 131 -12.28 -3.15 -7.16
N MET A 132 -12.94 -4.23 -6.75
CA MET A 132 -12.46 -5.09 -5.66
C MET A 132 -11.12 -5.75 -5.95
N LYS A 133 -10.74 -5.89 -7.23
CA LYS A 133 -9.44 -6.44 -7.65
C LYS A 133 -8.31 -5.42 -7.60
N GLU A 134 -8.62 -4.15 -7.46
CA GLU A 134 -7.63 -3.07 -7.31
C GLU A 134 -7.09 -2.94 -5.89
N ILE A 135 -7.77 -3.58 -4.94
CA ILE A 135 -7.34 -3.63 -3.55
C ILE A 135 -6.17 -4.61 -3.45
N MET A 136 -5.03 -4.09 -3.03
CA MET A 136 -3.85 -4.84 -2.63
C MET A 136 -3.99 -5.25 -1.16
N LEU A 137 -3.77 -6.53 -0.87
CA LEU A 137 -3.83 -7.09 0.47
C LEU A 137 -2.43 -7.41 0.97
N SER A 138 -2.10 -6.96 2.17
CA SER A 138 -0.89 -7.34 2.89
C SER A 138 -1.26 -7.95 4.24
N ILE A 139 -0.63 -9.05 4.59
CA ILE A 139 -0.72 -9.66 5.93
C ILE A 139 0.69 -9.87 6.47
N GLY A 140 0.89 -9.58 7.74
CA GLY A 140 2.19 -9.66 8.39
C GLY A 140 2.08 -10.19 9.81
N ALA A 141 3.14 -10.87 10.24
CA ALA A 141 3.34 -11.26 11.62
C ALA A 141 4.76 -10.89 12.06
N GLU A 142 4.88 -10.41 13.29
CA GLU A 142 6.13 -10.05 13.94
C GLU A 142 6.19 -10.74 15.30
N TYR A 143 7.35 -11.28 15.63
CA TYR A 143 7.66 -11.86 16.93
C TYR A 143 8.90 -11.20 17.49
N TRP A 144 8.84 -10.75 18.75
CA TRP A 144 9.98 -10.20 19.48
C TRP A 144 10.34 -11.08 20.67
N TYR A 145 11.65 -11.30 20.83
CA TYR A 145 12.28 -11.88 22.00
C TYR A 145 13.14 -10.82 22.72
N MET A 146 12.87 -10.65 24.02
CA MET A 146 13.50 -9.67 24.92
C MET A 146 13.52 -8.23 24.40
N ASN A 147 12.61 -7.86 23.49
CA ASN A 147 12.65 -6.60 22.73
C ASN A 147 13.99 -6.32 22.02
N GLN A 148 14.79 -7.36 21.77
CA GLN A 148 16.12 -7.28 21.14
C GLN A 148 16.15 -8.05 19.83
N PHE A 149 15.56 -9.23 19.76
CA PHE A 149 15.56 -10.04 18.55
C PHE A 149 14.15 -10.09 17.96
N ALA A 150 14.02 -9.79 16.68
CA ALA A 150 12.76 -9.87 15.96
C ALA A 150 12.81 -10.90 14.84
N ILE A 151 11.72 -11.63 14.65
CA ILE A 151 11.47 -12.44 13.47
C ILE A 151 10.19 -11.93 12.82
N ARG A 152 10.22 -11.75 11.50
CA ARG A 152 9.10 -11.21 10.72
C ARG A 152 8.77 -12.11 9.56
N ALA A 153 7.49 -12.28 9.30
CA ALA A 153 6.98 -12.93 8.13
C ALA A 153 5.83 -12.10 7.55
N GLY A 154 5.70 -12.10 6.24
CA GLY A 154 4.63 -11.36 5.58
C GLY A 154 4.28 -11.94 4.22
N TYR A 155 3.08 -11.60 3.76
CA TYR A 155 2.57 -11.96 2.46
C TYR A 155 1.85 -10.78 1.83
N PHE A 156 2.17 -10.51 0.57
CA PHE A 156 1.56 -9.46 -0.24
C PHE A 156 0.86 -10.08 -1.44
N ASN A 157 -0.37 -9.63 -1.68
CA ASN A 157 -1.20 -10.07 -2.80
C ASN A 157 -1.82 -8.89 -3.51
N GLU A 158 -1.58 -8.85 -4.82
CA GLU A 158 -2.26 -7.98 -5.76
C GLU A 158 -2.91 -8.84 -6.86
N SER A 159 -4.08 -8.41 -7.33
CA SER A 159 -4.83 -9.14 -8.35
C SER A 159 -4.04 -9.37 -9.64
N ALA A 160 -4.27 -10.52 -10.25
CA ALA A 160 -3.65 -10.89 -11.53
C ALA A 160 -4.07 -9.99 -12.70
N MET A 161 -5.25 -9.38 -12.62
CA MET A 161 -5.76 -8.46 -13.66
C MET A 161 -5.21 -7.04 -13.51
N LYS A 162 -4.51 -6.74 -12.42
CA LYS A 162 -3.90 -5.43 -12.16
C LYS A 162 -2.38 -5.59 -12.24
N GLY A 163 -1.63 -5.38 -11.15
CA GLY A 163 -0.17 -5.51 -11.18
C GLY A 163 0.36 -6.95 -11.08
N ASN A 164 -0.44 -7.92 -10.61
CA ASN A 164 -0.06 -9.31 -10.37
C ASN A 164 1.20 -9.49 -9.48
N ARG A 165 1.48 -8.54 -8.59
CA ARG A 165 2.60 -8.66 -7.65
C ARG A 165 2.17 -9.52 -6.47
N LYS A 166 2.82 -10.67 -6.33
CA LYS A 166 2.60 -11.60 -5.23
C LYS A 166 3.94 -12.05 -4.69
N TYR A 167 4.16 -11.89 -3.40
CA TYR A 167 5.42 -12.29 -2.76
C TYR A 167 5.23 -12.55 -1.28
N ALA A 168 6.05 -13.45 -0.75
CA ALA A 168 6.24 -13.62 0.68
C ALA A 168 7.52 -12.90 1.10
N THR A 169 7.56 -12.44 2.34
CA THR A 169 8.75 -11.82 2.94
C THR A 169 9.08 -12.53 4.23
N VAL A 170 10.35 -12.74 4.47
CA VAL A 170 10.87 -13.16 5.77
C VAL A 170 11.95 -12.17 6.20
N GLY A 171 12.05 -11.92 7.49
CA GLY A 171 13.05 -10.99 8.01
C GLY A 171 13.44 -11.28 9.45
N ILE A 172 14.60 -10.77 9.80
CA ILE A 172 15.14 -10.80 11.15
C ILE A 172 15.56 -9.39 11.54
N GLY A 173 15.40 -9.05 12.81
CA GLY A 173 15.80 -7.77 13.36
C GLY A 173 16.63 -7.95 14.63
N LEU A 174 17.59 -7.07 14.83
CA LEU A 174 18.42 -6.99 16.03
C LEU A 174 18.42 -5.55 16.53
N ARG A 175 17.91 -5.35 17.74
CA ARG A 175 17.94 -4.09 18.47
C ARG A 175 19.02 -4.14 19.54
N LEU A 176 20.07 -3.34 19.32
CA LEU A 176 21.10 -3.00 20.29
C LEU A 176 20.73 -1.68 20.99
N THR A 177 21.51 -1.25 21.97
CA THR A 177 21.20 -0.06 22.79
C THR A 177 21.02 1.24 22.00
N LEU A 178 21.76 1.42 20.90
CA LEU A 178 21.73 2.65 20.09
C LEU A 178 21.44 2.38 18.61
N VAL A 179 21.40 1.11 18.20
CA VAL A 179 21.33 0.72 16.79
C VAL A 179 20.31 -0.39 16.64
N THR A 180 19.40 -0.26 15.69
CA THR A 180 18.56 -1.37 15.22
C THR A 180 18.99 -1.76 13.82
N LEU A 181 19.21 -3.05 13.58
CA LEU A 181 19.55 -3.64 12.29
C LEU A 181 18.42 -4.55 11.84
N ASP A 182 17.94 -4.39 10.61
CA ASP A 182 16.90 -5.23 10.03
C ASP A 182 17.36 -5.82 8.70
N PHE A 183 17.15 -7.12 8.55
CA PHE A 183 17.42 -7.88 7.33
C PHE A 183 16.10 -8.47 6.83
N SER A 184 15.80 -8.31 5.55
CA SER A 184 14.62 -8.93 4.94
C SER A 184 14.93 -9.53 3.58
N TYR A 185 14.25 -10.64 3.27
CA TYR A 185 14.34 -11.35 2.02
C TYR A 185 12.95 -11.49 1.40
N LEU A 186 12.85 -11.21 0.11
CA LEU A 186 11.60 -11.24 -0.64
C LEU A 186 11.58 -12.45 -1.59
N ILE A 187 10.58 -13.31 -1.40
CA ILE A 187 10.33 -14.52 -2.18
C ILE A 187 9.16 -14.25 -3.12
N PRO A 188 9.39 -13.99 -4.42
CA PRO A 188 8.31 -13.78 -5.37
C PRO A 188 7.49 -15.06 -5.59
N ARG A 189 6.18 -14.91 -5.74
CA ARG A 189 5.20 -16.00 -5.99
C ARG A 189 4.32 -15.74 -7.23
N GLY A 190 4.50 -14.60 -7.91
CA GLY A 190 3.72 -14.17 -9.09
C GLY A 190 4.49 -14.31 -10.42
N GLY A 191 3.77 -14.58 -11.50
CA GLY A 191 4.29 -15.03 -12.81
C GLY A 191 4.87 -13.96 -13.76
N ARG A 192 5.49 -12.90 -13.24
CA ARG A 192 6.33 -11.98 -14.03
C ARG A 192 7.67 -11.83 -13.32
N SER A 193 8.77 -11.64 -14.07
CA SER A 193 10.08 -11.40 -13.46
C SER A 193 9.99 -10.17 -12.54
N ASN A 194 9.95 -10.41 -11.23
CA ASN A 194 9.97 -9.33 -10.26
C ASN A 194 11.42 -8.83 -10.19
N PRO A 195 11.72 -7.57 -10.55
CA PRO A 195 13.10 -7.06 -10.47
C PRO A 195 13.65 -7.04 -9.04
N LEU A 196 12.79 -7.22 -8.03
CA LEU A 196 13.15 -7.35 -6.62
C LEU A 196 13.17 -8.81 -6.14
N ALA A 197 13.05 -9.78 -7.06
CA ALA A 197 13.20 -11.21 -6.77
C ALA A 197 14.57 -11.49 -6.18
N ASN A 198 14.60 -12.30 -5.12
CA ASN A 198 15.84 -12.76 -4.48
C ASN A 198 16.73 -11.62 -3.96
N THR A 199 16.15 -10.46 -3.68
CA THR A 199 16.88 -9.33 -3.09
C THR A 199 16.91 -9.43 -1.56
N VAL A 200 18.06 -9.11 -0.99
CA VAL A 200 18.22 -8.87 0.45
C VAL A 200 18.16 -7.37 0.68
N ARG A 201 17.33 -6.93 1.63
CA ARG A 201 17.31 -5.54 2.08
C ARG A 201 17.89 -5.47 3.48
N ILE A 202 18.77 -4.49 3.66
CA ILE A 202 19.44 -4.20 4.92
C ILE A 202 19.04 -2.78 5.32
N SER A 203 18.57 -2.61 6.55
CA SER A 203 18.28 -1.31 7.14
C SER A 203 18.98 -1.17 8.48
N ALA A 204 19.43 0.03 8.78
CA ALA A 204 20.01 0.38 10.07
C ALA A 204 19.39 1.70 10.55
N SER A 205 18.94 1.74 11.80
CA SER A 205 18.50 2.96 12.46
C SER A 205 19.38 3.25 13.67
N ILE A 206 19.58 4.54 13.96
CA ILE A 206 20.33 5.00 15.13
C ILE A 206 19.39 5.84 15.98
N ASP A 207 19.22 5.44 17.24
CA ASP A 207 18.41 6.17 18.20
C ASP A 207 19.30 7.14 18.98
N ILE A 208 19.19 8.44 18.65
CA ILE A 208 19.98 9.52 19.28
C ILE A 208 19.06 10.33 20.21
N GLY A 209 19.10 10.06 21.52
CA GLY A 209 18.41 10.86 22.52
C GLY A 209 17.81 10.07 23.68
N ASN A 210 17.58 10.76 24.81
CA ASN A 210 17.07 10.17 26.06
C ASN A 210 15.81 9.33 25.82
N VAL A 211 15.89 8.06 26.20
CA VAL A 211 14.80 7.09 26.26
C VAL A 211 13.65 7.70 27.05
N GLN A 212 12.66 8.28 26.36
CA GLN A 212 11.40 8.60 27.00
C GLN A 212 10.75 7.26 27.33
N ARG A 213 10.86 6.86 28.61
CA ARG A 213 10.07 5.78 29.16
C ARG A 213 8.61 6.18 29.00
N THR A 214 7.92 5.60 28.02
CA THR A 214 6.46 5.59 27.97
C THR A 214 6.01 5.03 29.32
N LYS A 215 5.41 5.89 30.16
CA LYS A 215 4.94 5.49 31.49
C LYS A 215 3.90 4.36 31.30
N LYS A 216 4.16 3.24 31.98
CA LYS A 216 3.20 2.15 32.19
C LYS A 216 1.96 2.67 32.90
#